data_AF-A0A350XDE7-F1
#
_entry.id   AF-A0A350XDE7-F1
#
_cell.length_a   1.000
_cell.length_b   1.000
_cell.length_c   1.000
_cell.angle_alpha   90.00
_cell.angle_beta   90.00
_cell.angle_gamma   90.00
#
_symmetry.space_group_name_H-M   'P 1'
#
loop_
_entity.id
_entity.type
_entity.pdbx_description
1 polymer ?
#
loop_
_entity_poly.entity_id
_entity_poly.type
_entity_poly.pdbx_seq_one_letter_code
_entity_poly.pdbx_strand_id
1 'polypeptide(L)'
;MHPKDFVAKWLLTRQELAQLTGKSPDTVYHWFVEGSSQRPVPPETINYLSLLDLIWTQRQTLEQGLPPHINALYELSRSRQSENKLS
;
A
#
# COMPACT_ATOMS: atom_id res chain seq x y z
N MET A 1 -6.97 2.61 5.98
CA MET A 1 -7.58 1.41 5.40
C MET A 1 -7.72 0.39 6.50
N HIS A 2 -8.92 -0.20 6.71
CA HIS A 2 -9.11 -1.21 7.75
C HIS A 2 -8.48 -2.55 7.31
N PRO A 3 -7.95 -3.40 8.21
CA PRO A 3 -7.38 -4.70 7.86
C PRO A 3 -8.30 -5.61 7.07
N LYS A 4 -9.61 -5.60 7.38
CA LYS A 4 -10.64 -6.35 6.63
C LYS A 4 -10.66 -5.94 5.16
N ASP A 5 -10.67 -4.64 4.88
CA ASP A 5 -10.69 -4.10 3.52
C ASP A 5 -9.38 -4.39 2.79
N PHE A 6 -8.25 -4.28 3.49
CA PHE A 6 -6.92 -4.50 2.91
C PHE A 6 -6.75 -5.94 2.43
N VAL A 7 -7.09 -6.90 3.30
CA VAL A 7 -7.06 -8.34 2.98
C VAL A 7 -7.98 -8.67 1.81
N ALA A 8 -9.19 -8.08 1.78
CA ALA A 8 -10.14 -8.30 0.69
C ALA A 8 -9.64 -7.72 -0.64
N LYS A 9 -9.11 -6.48 -0.65
CA LYS A 9 -8.63 -5.82 -1.87
C LYS A 9 -7.41 -6.52 -2.47
N TRP A 10 -6.47 -6.94 -1.62
CA TRP A 10 -5.19 -7.50 -2.04
C TRP A 10 -5.15 -9.04 -2.02
N LEU A 11 -6.30 -9.68 -1.75
CA LEU A 11 -6.46 -11.14 -1.72
C LEU A 11 -5.47 -11.86 -0.80
N LEU A 12 -5.12 -11.22 0.32
CA LEU A 12 -4.20 -11.78 1.30
C LEU A 12 -4.95 -12.66 2.31
N THR A 13 -4.21 -13.56 2.94
CA THR A 13 -4.65 -14.29 4.12
C THR A 13 -4.37 -13.48 5.40
N ARG A 14 -5.03 -13.84 6.51
CA ARG A 14 -4.74 -13.23 7.83
C ARG A 14 -3.31 -13.52 8.30
N GLN A 15 -2.72 -14.64 7.86
CA GLN A 15 -1.35 -15.01 8.19
C GLN A 15 -0.34 -14.11 7.45
N GLU A 16 -0.57 -13.85 6.16
CA GLU A 16 0.25 -12.90 5.39
C GLU A 16 0.10 -11.48 5.93
N LEU A 17 -1.11 -11.07 6.34
CA LEU A 17 -1.31 -9.79 7.01
C LEU A 17 -0.50 -9.69 8.32
N ALA A 18 -0.40 -10.78 9.10
CA ALA A 18 0.42 -10.82 10.31
C ALA A 18 1.90 -10.64 10.00
N GLN A 19 2.40 -11.32 8.96
CA GLN A 19 3.78 -11.14 8.48
C GLN A 19 4.03 -9.71 8.00
N LEU A 20 3.12 -9.16 7.21
CA LEU A 20 3.22 -7.81 6.64
C LEU A 20 3.24 -6.73 7.72
N THR A 21 2.44 -6.88 8.78
CA THR A 21 2.32 -5.91 9.88
C THR A 21 3.29 -6.16 11.04
N GLY A 22 4.03 -7.28 11.02
CA GLY A 22 4.89 -7.71 12.12
C GLY A 22 4.13 -8.04 13.41
N LYS A 23 2.82 -8.28 13.34
CA LYS A 23 1.98 -8.64 14.50
C LYS A 23 1.84 -10.15 14.60
N SER A 24 1.49 -10.64 15.79
CA SER A 24 1.20 -12.07 15.97
C SER A 24 -0.09 -12.47 15.24
N PRO A 25 -0.22 -13.73 14.77
CA PRO A 25 -1.46 -14.23 14.17
C PRO A 25 -2.68 -14.08 15.09
N ASP A 26 -2.50 -14.24 16.40
CA ASP A 26 -3.55 -14.04 17.41
C ASP A 26 -4.03 -12.58 17.45
N THR A 27 -3.11 -11.62 17.43
CA THR A 27 -3.46 -10.20 17.38
C THR A 27 -4.26 -9.87 16.13
N VAL A 28 -3.83 -10.40 14.97
CA VAL A 28 -4.57 -10.21 13.72
C VAL A 28 -5.93 -10.89 13.79
N TYR A 29 -6.04 -12.11 14.34
CA TYR A 29 -7.32 -12.80 14.52
C TYR A 29 -8.36 -11.93 15.23
N HIS A 30 -7.96 -11.28 16.33
CA HIS A 30 -8.83 -10.41 17.12
C HIS A 30 -9.32 -9.14 16.40
N TRP A 31 -8.70 -8.73 15.28
CA TRP A 31 -9.21 -7.63 14.46
C TRP A 31 -10.39 -8.04 13.56
N PHE A 32 -10.58 -9.34 13.35
CA PHE A 32 -11.57 -9.87 12.41
C PHE A 32 -12.82 -10.43 13.09
N VAL A 33 -12.71 -10.82 14.37
CA VAL A 33 -13.85 -11.30 15.17
C VAL A 33 -14.79 -10.16 15.55
N GLU A 34 -16.03 -10.51 15.88
CA GLU A 34 -17.06 -9.59 16.35
C GLU A 34 -17.38 -9.86 17.83
N GLY A 35 -17.98 -8.89 18.51
CA GLY A 35 -18.38 -9.02 19.91
C GLY A 35 -17.23 -8.79 20.90
N SER A 36 -17.34 -9.38 22.10
CA SER A 36 -16.46 -9.08 23.24
C SER A 36 -14.99 -9.45 23.04
N SER A 37 -14.69 -10.31 22.07
CA SER A 37 -13.32 -10.69 21.71
C SER A 37 -12.69 -9.77 20.65
N GLN A 38 -13.44 -8.80 20.11
CA GLN A 38 -12.91 -7.87 19.13
C GLN A 38 -11.92 -6.92 19.78
N ARG A 39 -10.73 -6.79 19.17
CA ARG A 39 -9.74 -5.79 19.57
C ARG A 39 -9.66 -4.69 18.52
N PRO A 40 -9.57 -3.41 18.92
CA PRO A 40 -9.39 -2.32 17.98
C PRO A 40 -8.03 -2.46 17.28
N VAL A 41 -8.01 -2.08 16.00
CA VAL A 41 -6.78 -2.02 15.22
C VAL A 41 -6.01 -0.78 15.64
N PRO A 42 -4.72 -0.90 16.01
CA PRO A 42 -3.93 0.26 16.40
C PRO A 42 -3.81 1.29 15.26
N PRO A 43 -3.87 2.61 15.54
CA PRO A 43 -3.79 3.65 14.51
C PRO A 43 -2.56 3.54 13.61
N GLU A 44 -1.40 3.16 14.16
CA GLU A 44 -0.17 2.99 13.40
C GLU A 44 -0.28 1.87 12.37
N THR A 45 -1.05 0.82 12.67
CA THR A 45 -1.31 -0.28 11.73
C THR A 45 -2.24 0.20 10.62
N ILE A 46 -3.27 0.98 10.95
CA ILE A 46 -4.18 1.56 9.95
C ILE A 46 -3.40 2.48 8.99
N ASN A 47 -2.51 3.33 9.52
CA ASN A 47 -1.68 4.22 8.71
C ASN A 47 -0.73 3.43 7.81
N TYR A 48 -0.08 2.40 8.35
CA TYR A 48 0.81 1.53 7.60
C TYR A 48 0.10 0.82 6.44
N LEU A 49 -1.08 0.24 6.68
CA LEU A 49 -1.88 -0.40 5.64
C LEU A 49 -2.37 0.60 4.59
N SER A 50 -2.68 1.84 4.99
CA SER A 50 -3.07 2.89 4.03
C SER A 50 -1.91 3.28 3.13
N LEU A 51 -0.69 3.35 3.67
CA LEU A 51 0.51 3.64 2.91
C LEU A 51 0.82 2.52 1.91
N LEU A 52 0.76 1.26 2.37
CA LEU A 52 0.95 0.11 1.48
C LEU A 52 -0.10 0.07 0.37
N ASP A 53 -1.36 0.33 0.70
CA ASP A 53 -2.44 0.38 -0.27
C ASP A 53 -2.17 1.40 -1.38
N LEU A 54 -1.72 2.59 -1.00
CA LEU A 54 -1.32 3.62 -1.95
C LEU A 54 -0.15 3.14 -2.83
N ILE A 55 0.91 2.61 -2.24
CA ILE A 55 2.11 2.16 -2.97
C ILE A 55 1.76 1.07 -3.98
N TRP A 56 1.02 0.05 -3.56
CA TRP A 56 0.66 -1.08 -4.42
C TRP A 56 -0.34 -0.67 -5.50
N THR A 57 -1.27 0.23 -5.18
CA THR A 57 -2.19 0.80 -6.20
C THR A 57 -1.40 1.55 -7.26
N GLN A 58 -0.45 2.41 -6.87
CA GLN A 58 0.40 3.14 -7.81
C GLN A 58 1.25 2.19 -8.66
N ARG A 59 1.79 1.13 -8.06
CA ARG A 59 2.53 0.10 -8.79
C ARG A 59 1.65 -0.58 -9.85
N GLN A 60 0.43 -0.97 -9.51
CA GLN A 60 -0.51 -1.54 -10.49
C GLN A 60 -0.81 -0.55 -11.63
N THR A 61 -1.00 0.73 -11.32
CA THR A 61 -1.19 1.77 -12.35
C THR A 61 0.02 1.90 -13.26
N LEU A 62 1.23 1.85 -12.72
CA LEU A 62 2.46 1.91 -13.51
C LEU A 62 2.66 0.65 -14.38
N GLU A 63 2.32 -0.54 -13.87
CA GLU A 63 2.39 -1.80 -14.61
C GLU A 63 1.40 -1.84 -15.79
N GLN A 64 0.26 -1.15 -15.68
CA GLN A 64 -0.69 -0.97 -16.80
C GLN A 64 -0.18 0.00 -17.88
N GLY A 65 0.95 0.66 -17.63
CA GLY A 65 1.56 1.64 -18.52
C GLY A 65 1.03 3.05 -18.28
N LEU A 66 1.96 4.01 -18.25
CA LEU A 66 1.59 5.42 -18.22
C LEU A 66 0.97 5.84 -19.56
N PRO A 67 -0.06 6.71 -19.55
CA PRO A 67 -0.53 7.34 -20.76
C PRO A 67 0.63 8.00 -21.54
N PRO A 68 0.69 7.89 -22.88
CA PRO A 68 1.84 8.35 -23.66
C PRO A 68 2.23 9.81 -23.40
N HIS A 69 1.24 10.69 -23.19
CA HIS A 69 1.48 12.10 -22.90
C HIS A 69 2.13 12.35 -21.53
N ILE A 70 1.81 11.55 -20.51
CA ILE A 70 2.45 11.64 -19.19
C ILE A 70 3.92 11.19 -19.30
N ASN A 71 4.17 10.08 -19.99
CA ASN A 71 5.54 9.60 -20.18
C ASN A 71 6.39 10.61 -20.98
N ALA A 72 5.84 11.23 -22.02
CA ALA A 72 6.54 12.25 -22.80
C ALA A 72 6.93 13.48 -21.95
N LEU A 73 6.03 13.94 -21.06
CA LEU A 73 6.33 15.05 -20.14
C LEU A 73 7.38 14.66 -19.09
N TYR A 74 7.34 13.43 -18.59
CA TYR A 74 8.35 12.91 -17.67
C TYR A 74 9.73 12.89 -18.31
N GLU A 75 9.86 12.34 -19.52
CA GLU A 75 11.11 12.30 -20.26
C GLU A 75 11.65 13.72 -20.54
N LEU A 76 10.78 14.66 -20.94
CA LEU A 76 11.15 16.06 -21.13
C LEU A 76 11.67 16.71 -19.83
N SER A 77 11.01 16.45 -18.70
CA SER A 77 11.44 16.95 -17.39
C SER A 77 12.80 16.38 -16.99
N ARG A 78 12.99 15.07 -17.20
CA ARG A 78 14.23 14.36 -16.90
C ARG A 78 15.42 14.91 -17.68
N SER A 79 15.25 15.14 -18.99
CA SER A 79 16.31 15.73 -19.83
C SER A 79 16.75 17.11 -19.36
N ARG A 80 15.79 17.99 -18.99
CA ARG A 80 16.09 19.32 -18.45
C ARG A 80 16.88 19.26 -17.13
N GLN A 81 16.58 18.27 -16.27
CA GLN A 81 17.31 18.08 -15.02
C GLN A 81 18.75 17.61 -15.23
N SER A 82 19.01 16.76 -16.24
CA SER A 82 20.38 16.35 -16.58
C SER A 82 21.20 17.49 -17.16
N GLU A 83 20.60 18.35 -18.00
CA GLU A 83 21.28 19.52 -18.59
C GLU A 83 21.67 20.56 -17.52
N ASN A 84 20.78 20.83 -16.57
CA ASN A 84 21.05 21.76 -15.47
C ASN A 84 22.12 21.29 -14.48
N LYS A 85 22.43 19.98 -14.42
CA LYS A 85 23.49 19.45 -13.54
C LYS A 85 24.89 19.55 -14.15
N LEU A 86 24.98 19.87 -15.45
CA LEU A 86 26.23 19.97 -16.21
C LEU A 86 26.68 21.43 -16.45
N SER A 87 25.89 22.41 -15.99
CA SER A 87 26.16 23.86 -16.05
C SER A 87 26.53 24.39 -14.66
#